data_AF-A0A957HQC4-F1
#
_entry.id   AF-A0A957HQC4-F1
#
_cell.length_a   1.000
_cell.length_b   1.000
_cell.length_c   1.000
_cell.angle_alpha   90.00
_cell.angle_beta   90.00
_cell.angle_gamma   90.00
#
_symmetry.space_group_name_H-M   'P 1'
#
loop_
_entity.id
_entity.type
_entity.pdbx_description
1 polymer ?
#
loop_
_entity_poly.entity_id
_entity_poly.type
_entity_poly.pdbx_seq_one_letter_code
_entity_poly.pdbx_strand_id
1 'polypeptide(L)'
;MGLLDFFKRTDEEEKRAALGRVVPDASRCVQCGVCGFNCPVGIPVRDYARQGLPVSDAACISCGNCVNVCPRGTLRWETQNHRIVLERFAAQIGELTAE
;
A
#
# COMPACT_ATOMS: atom_id res chain seq x y z
N MET A 1 10.10 -9.55 26.90
CA MET A 1 10.30 -9.49 25.44
C MET A 1 10.82 -10.85 25.00
N GLY A 2 9.90 -11.81 24.83
CA GLY A 2 10.24 -13.22 24.64
C GLY A 2 10.42 -13.57 23.16
N LEU A 3 11.17 -14.64 22.88
CA LEU A 3 11.40 -15.15 21.52
C LEU A 3 10.08 -15.45 20.76
N LEU A 4 9.02 -15.82 21.48
CA LEU A 4 7.68 -16.06 20.90
C LEU A 4 6.99 -14.76 20.45
N ASP A 5 7.28 -13.62 21.08
CA ASP A 5 6.77 -12.31 20.66
C ASP A 5 7.45 -11.85 19.36
N PHE A 6 8.70 -12.28 19.14
CA PHE A 6 9.47 -11.98 17.93
C PHE A 6 8.89 -12.69 16.70
N PHE A 7 8.56 -13.98 16.80
CA PHE A 7 7.95 -14.74 15.70
C PHE A 7 6.55 -14.24 15.33
N LYS A 8 5.71 -13.91 16.33
CA LYS A 8 4.37 -13.34 16.04
C LYS A 8 4.45 -11.99 15.32
N ARG A 9 5.50 -11.20 15.57
CA ARG A 9 5.68 -9.89 14.93
C ARG A 9 5.99 -10.02 13.45
N THR A 10 6.82 -10.99 13.07
CA THR A 10 7.19 -11.20 11.66
C THR A 10 6.01 -11.66 10.82
N ASP A 11 5.16 -12.57 11.34
CA ASP A 11 3.96 -13.03 10.64
C ASP A 11 2.96 -11.89 10.32
N GLU A 12 2.76 -10.96 11.26
CA GLU A 12 1.84 -9.83 11.08
C GLU A 12 2.41 -8.76 10.13
N GLU A 13 3.74 -8.56 10.14
CA GLU A 13 4.43 -7.71 9.16
C GLU A 13 4.32 -8.31 7.75
N GLU A 14 4.46 -9.63 7.60
CA GLU A 14 4.34 -10.35 6.33
C GLU A 14 2.90 -10.34 5.78
N LYS A 15 1.89 -10.59 6.63
CA LYS A 15 0.47 -10.48 6.25
C LYS A 15 0.10 -9.06 5.82
N ARG A 16 0.65 -8.03 6.47
CA ARG A 16 0.43 -6.62 6.05
C ARG A 16 1.10 -6.32 4.72
N ALA A 17 2.29 -6.86 4.46
CA ALA A 17 2.91 -6.77 3.15
C ALA A 17 2.04 -7.43 2.05
N ALA A 18 1.31 -8.51 2.39
CA ALA A 18 0.42 -9.21 1.45
C ALA A 18 -0.86 -8.43 1.06
N LEU A 19 -1.33 -7.48 1.88
CA LEU A 19 -2.49 -6.63 1.57
C LEU A 19 -2.18 -5.52 0.54
N GLY A 20 -0.91 -5.36 0.18
CA GLY A 20 -0.43 -4.31 -0.72
C GLY A 20 -0.07 -3.04 0.05
N ARG A 21 0.97 -2.36 -0.44
CA ARG A 21 1.53 -1.16 0.20
C ARG A 21 1.65 -0.02 -0.79
N VAL A 22 1.65 1.22 -0.29
CA VAL A 22 1.92 2.39 -1.12
C VAL A 22 3.42 2.55 -1.29
N VAL A 23 3.87 2.58 -2.55
CA VAL A 23 5.28 2.78 -2.91
C VAL A 23 5.44 4.08 -3.70
N PRO A 24 6.48 4.88 -3.41
CA PRO A 24 6.75 6.10 -4.15
C PRO A 24 7.67 5.90 -5.36
N ASP A 25 7.66 6.87 -6.26
CA ASP A 25 8.76 7.20 -7.17
C ASP A 25 9.35 8.56 -6.74
N ALA A 26 10.44 8.49 -5.97
CA ALA A 26 11.04 9.67 -5.34
C ALA A 26 11.42 10.76 -6.34
N SER A 27 11.76 10.40 -7.58
CA SER A 27 12.15 11.35 -8.63
C SER A 27 11.05 12.36 -8.98
N ARG A 28 9.78 12.00 -8.71
CA ARG A 28 8.61 12.84 -9.00
C ARG A 28 8.13 13.66 -7.81
N CYS A 29 8.66 13.41 -6.61
CA CYS A 29 8.22 14.04 -5.37
C CYS A 29 8.72 15.49 -5.28
N VAL A 30 7.81 16.45 -5.31
CA VAL A 30 8.13 17.89 -5.11
C VAL A 30 7.90 18.37 -3.68
N GLN A 31 7.69 17.44 -2.74
CA GLN A 31 7.52 17.73 -1.30
C GLN A 31 6.36 18.68 -0.95
N CYS A 32 5.31 18.74 -1.77
CA CYS A 32 4.16 19.63 -1.54
C CYS A 32 3.34 19.33 -0.27
N GLY A 33 3.46 18.13 0.31
CA GLY A 33 2.84 17.77 1.58
C GLY A 33 1.36 17.35 1.53
N VAL A 34 0.69 17.48 0.38
CA VAL A 34 -0.75 17.14 0.22
C VAL A 34 -1.08 15.71 0.65
N CYS A 35 -0.19 14.75 0.41
CA CYS A 35 -0.38 13.36 0.81
C CYS A 35 -0.39 13.14 2.33
N GLY A 36 0.40 13.92 3.09
CA GLY A 36 0.41 13.87 4.55
C GLY A 36 -0.83 14.56 5.13
N PHE A 37 -1.19 15.73 4.58
CA PHE A 37 -2.38 16.49 5.00
C PHE A 37 -3.68 15.68 4.87
N ASN A 38 -3.81 14.88 3.82
CA ASN A 38 -5.00 14.06 3.57
C ASN A 38 -4.94 12.65 4.19
N CYS A 39 -3.94 12.37 5.04
CA CYS A 39 -3.85 11.09 5.72
C CYS A 39 -4.79 11.09 6.94
N PRO A 40 -5.87 10.28 6.97
CA PRO A 40 -6.85 10.32 8.06
C PRO A 40 -6.29 9.82 9.39
N VAL A 41 -5.17 9.10 9.36
CA VAL A 41 -4.47 8.56 10.54
C VAL A 41 -3.16 9.30 10.85
N GLY A 42 -2.90 10.43 10.16
CA GLY A 42 -1.79 11.32 10.49
C GLY A 42 -0.39 10.83 10.13
N ILE A 43 -0.25 9.83 9.24
CA ILE A 43 1.07 9.35 8.80
C ILE A 43 1.79 10.45 8.00
N PRO A 44 3.08 10.71 8.24
CA PRO A 44 3.88 11.67 7.48
C PRO A 44 4.26 11.12 6.09
N VAL A 45 3.26 10.85 5.23
CA VAL A 45 3.45 10.20 3.92
C VAL A 45 4.45 10.92 3.01
N ARG A 46 4.57 12.25 3.15
CA ARG A 46 5.54 13.04 2.38
C ARG A 46 6.98 12.58 2.61
N ASP A 47 7.31 12.18 3.84
CA ASP A 47 8.67 11.84 4.21
C ASP A 47 9.06 10.48 3.62
N TYR A 48 8.14 9.51 3.62
CA TYR A 48 8.26 8.27 2.85
C TYR A 48 8.44 8.54 1.36
N ALA A 49 7.60 9.42 0.79
CA ALA A 49 7.65 9.77 -0.63
C ALA A 49 8.97 10.42 -1.06
N ARG A 50 9.50 11.34 -0.23
CA ARG A 50 10.80 12.00 -0.44
C ARG A 50 11.96 11.01 -0.38
N GLN A 51 11.89 10.06 0.56
CA GLN A 51 12.95 9.07 0.78
C GLN A 51 12.90 7.91 -0.22
N GLY A 52 11.84 7.80 -1.03
CA GLY A 52 11.67 6.65 -1.91
C GLY A 52 11.29 5.37 -1.16
N LEU A 53 10.83 5.48 0.08
CA LEU A 53 10.51 4.34 0.92
C LEU A 53 9.02 4.01 0.83
N PRO A 54 8.64 2.73 0.82
CA PRO A 54 7.25 2.32 0.97
C PRO A 54 6.65 2.89 2.25
N VAL A 55 5.35 3.22 2.22
CA VAL A 55 4.61 3.58 3.43
C VAL A 55 4.45 2.32 4.29
N SER A 56 5.37 2.12 5.22
CA SER A 56 5.47 0.94 6.09
C SER A 56 4.95 1.19 7.51
N ASP A 57 4.17 2.25 7.70
CA ASP A 57 3.62 2.60 9.00
C ASP A 57 2.49 1.63 9.40
N ALA A 58 2.56 1.08 10.61
CA ALA A 58 1.58 0.13 11.11
C ALA A 58 0.18 0.74 11.29
N ALA A 59 0.07 2.08 11.40
CA ALA A 59 -1.21 2.77 11.46
C ALA A 59 -1.87 2.91 10.08
N CYS A 60 -1.19 2.54 8.98
CA CYS A 60 -1.74 2.67 7.64
C CYS A 60 -2.94 1.74 7.45
N ILE A 61 -4.13 2.33 7.35
CA ILE A 61 -5.40 1.61 7.10
C ILE A 61 -5.66 1.34 5.62
N SER A 62 -4.67 1.54 4.76
CA SER A 62 -4.77 1.31 3.31
C SER A 62 -5.92 2.03 2.59
N CYS A 63 -6.28 3.24 3.02
CA CYS A 63 -7.39 4.01 2.43
C CYS A 63 -7.13 4.55 1.00
N GLY A 64 -5.86 4.71 0.60
CA GLY A 64 -5.49 5.19 -0.74
C GLY A 64 -5.57 6.70 -0.98
N ASN A 65 -6.01 7.51 -0.01
CA ASN A 65 -6.11 8.96 -0.19
C ASN A 65 -4.82 9.60 -0.68
N CYS A 66 -3.68 9.21 -0.10
CA CYS A 66 -2.37 9.77 -0.47
C CYS A 66 -1.98 9.51 -1.93
N VAL A 67 -2.41 8.38 -2.51
CA VAL A 67 -2.24 8.06 -3.93
C VAL A 67 -3.14 8.98 -4.77
N ASN A 68 -4.42 9.07 -4.42
CA ASN A 68 -5.43 9.82 -5.17
C ASN A 68 -5.16 11.33 -5.24
N VAL A 69 -4.68 11.92 -4.14
CA VAL A 69 -4.47 13.38 -4.05
C VAL A 69 -3.09 13.83 -4.54
N CYS A 70 -2.19 12.90 -4.90
CA CYS A 70 -0.84 13.27 -5.29
C CYS A 70 -0.81 13.93 -6.68
N PRO A 71 -0.56 15.25 -6.79
CA PRO A 71 -0.66 15.95 -8.08
C PRO A 71 0.43 15.53 -9.07
N ARG A 72 1.54 15.00 -8.55
CA ARG A 72 2.65 14.49 -9.36
C ARG A 72 2.53 13.02 -9.68
N GLY A 73 1.54 12.30 -9.14
CA GLY A 73 1.41 10.84 -9.28
C GLY A 73 2.60 10.07 -8.72
N THR A 74 3.28 10.62 -7.70
CA THR A 74 4.46 10.03 -7.06
C THR A 74 4.18 8.69 -6.39
N LEU A 75 2.98 8.53 -5.82
CA LEU A 75 2.60 7.38 -5.00
C LEU A 75 1.75 6.41 -5.83
N ARG A 76 1.99 5.11 -5.70
CA ARG A 76 1.21 4.04 -6.35
C ARG A 76 1.03 2.85 -5.41
N TRP A 77 0.05 2.01 -5.70
CA TRP A 77 -0.11 0.73 -5.03
C TRP A 77 0.86 -0.31 -5.60
N GLU A 78 1.54 -1.02 -4.72
CA GLU A 78 2.24 -2.27 -5.02
C GLU A 78 1.35 -3.41 -4.51
N THR A 79 0.56 -4.01 -5.39
CA THR A 79 -0.22 -5.21 -5.11
C THR A 79 0.63 -6.44 -5.40
N GLN A 80 1.03 -7.16 -4.35
CA GLN A 80 1.88 -8.36 -4.51
C GLN A 80 1.09 -9.62 -4.94
N ASN A 81 -0.25 -9.55 -5.02
CA ASN A 81 -1.11 -10.69 -5.35
C ASN A 81 -1.99 -10.44 -6.58
N HIS A 82 -1.37 -10.08 -7.71
CA HIS A 82 -2.05 -10.14 -9.02
C HIS A 82 -2.68 -11.51 -9.27
N ARG A 83 -2.08 -12.60 -8.76
CA ARG A 83 -2.62 -13.95 -8.91
C ARG A 83 -4.02 -14.12 -8.33
N ILE A 84 -4.28 -13.67 -7.10
CA ILE A 84 -5.60 -13.80 -6.45
C ILE A 84 -6.66 -12.98 -7.19
N VAL A 85 -6.28 -11.77 -7.62
CA VAL A 85 -7.18 -10.88 -8.38
C VAL A 85 -7.52 -11.52 -9.73
N LEU A 86 -6.52 -12.02 -10.45
CA LEU A 86 -6.71 -12.68 -11.74
C LEU A 86 -7.46 -14.01 -11.62
N GLU A 87 -7.19 -14.84 -10.61
CA GLU A 87 -7.91 -16.10 -10.35
C GLU A 87 -9.39 -15.83 -10.07
N ARG A 88 -9.71 -14.81 -9.27
CA ARG A 88 -11.10 -14.40 -9.00
C ARG A 88 -11.80 -13.81 -10.22
N PHE A 89 -11.12 -12.95 -10.97
CA PHE A 89 -11.66 -12.43 -12.23
C PHE A 89 -11.88 -13.56 -13.24
N ALA A 90 -10.95 -14.51 -13.35
CA ALA A 90 -11.04 -15.69 -14.21
C ALA A 90 -12.22 -16.60 -13.85
N ALA A 91 -12.48 -16.81 -12.55
CA ALA A 91 -13.65 -17.54 -12.08
C ALA A 91 -14.96 -16.83 -12.50
N GLN A 92 -15.01 -15.51 -12.34
CA GLN A 92 -16.20 -14.74 -12.64
C GLN A 92 -16.50 -14.64 -14.16
N ILE A 93 -15.48 -14.51 -15.01
CA ILE A 93 -15.68 -14.56 -16.48
C ILE A 93 -16.12 -15.94 -16.96
N GLY A 94 -15.69 -17.02 -16.30
CA GLY A 94 -16.10 -18.38 -16.65
C GLY A 94 -17.60 -18.62 -16.46
N GLU A 95 -18.22 -17.96 -15.48
CA GLU A 95 -19.67 -17.96 -15.26
C GLU A 95 -20.42 -17.10 -16.32
N LEU A 96 -19.78 -16.04 -16.84
CA LEU A 96 -20.34 -15.13 -17.85
C LEU A 96 -20.28 -15.67 -19.29
N THR A 97 -19.46 -16.68 -19.57
CA THR A 97 -19.34 -17.31 -20.91
C THR A 97 -20.02 -18.68 -21.00
N ALA A 98 -20.80 -19.07 -19.98
CA ALA A 98 -21.46 -20.37 -19.88
C ALA A 98 -22.86 -20.40 -20.52
N GLU A 99 -23.10 -19.57 -21.54
CA GLU A 99 -24.32 -19.56 -22.37
C GLU A 99 -24.05 -20.11 -23.78
#